data_AF-A0A640W096-F1
#
_entry.id   AF-A0A640W096-F1
#
_cell.length_a   1.000
_cell.length_b   1.000
_cell.length_c   1.000
_cell.angle_alpha   90.00
_cell.angle_beta   90.00
_cell.angle_gamma   90.00
#
_symmetry.space_group_name_H-M   'P 1'
#
loop_
_entity.id
_entity.type
_entity.pdbx_description
1 polymer ?
#
loop_
_entity_poly.entity_id
_entity_poly.type
_entity_poly.pdbx_seq_one_letter_code
_entity_poly.pdbx_strand_id
1 'polypeptide(L)'
;MRVPWRRVASWHCTACGKCCREYTVRLNFYEYLRLKNTGFVEEKAGKYYIKKFGKMCPFQTGNYCMLQKKNKPMACKLFPFIILKKGEK
;
A
#
# COMPACT_ATOMS: atom_id res chain seq x y z
N MET A 1 2.91 20.44 4.91
CA MET A 1 3.06 20.19 6.35
C MET A 1 4.35 19.43 6.58
N ARG A 2 5.31 19.97 7.36
CA ARG A 2 6.55 19.26 7.73
C ARG A 2 6.38 18.76 9.18
N VAL A 3 6.37 17.45 9.40
CA VAL A 3 6.24 16.84 10.73
C VAL A 3 7.61 16.33 11.17
N PRO A 4 8.23 16.87 12.24
CA PRO A 4 9.50 16.34 12.75
C PRO A 4 9.33 14.90 13.21
N TRP A 5 10.12 13.97 12.65
CA TRP A 5 9.97 12.53 12.92
C TRP A 5 10.11 12.19 14.40
N ARG A 6 10.97 12.90 15.14
CA ARG A 6 11.15 12.79 16.60
C ARG A 6 9.87 13.05 17.42
N ARG A 7 8.86 13.72 16.85
CA ARG A 7 7.58 14.02 17.52
C ARG A 7 6.45 13.05 17.13
N VAL A 8 6.70 12.10 16.24
CA VAL A 8 5.69 11.12 15.81
C VAL A 8 5.70 9.95 16.79
N ALA A 9 4.70 9.90 17.68
CA ALA A 9 4.59 8.85 18.69
C ALA A 9 4.10 7.51 18.10
N SER A 10 3.18 7.54 17.13
CA SER A 10 2.69 6.34 16.47
C SER A 10 2.27 6.62 15.03
N TRP A 11 2.25 5.55 14.23
CA TRP A 11 1.77 5.58 12.85
C TRP A 11 0.85 4.39 12.58
N HIS A 12 -0.41 4.67 12.30
CA HIS A 12 -1.40 3.64 12.02
C HIS A 12 -2.45 4.12 11.02
N CYS A 13 -3.11 3.16 10.37
CA CYS A 13 -4.15 3.44 9.41
C CYS A 13 -5.45 3.86 10.12
N THR A 14 -5.98 5.04 9.76
CA THR A 14 -7.27 5.57 10.26
C THR A 14 -8.47 5.25 9.38
N ALA A 15 -8.32 4.28 8.46
CA ALA A 15 -9.33 3.88 7.48
C ALA A 15 -9.83 5.04 6.60
N CYS A 16 -8.94 5.94 6.19
CA CYS A 16 -9.27 7.07 5.32
C CYS A 16 -9.51 6.68 3.85
N GLY A 17 -9.15 5.47 3.42
CA GLY A 17 -9.31 4.97 2.05
C GLY A 17 -8.42 5.64 0.99
N LYS A 18 -7.58 6.61 1.36
CA LYS A 18 -6.77 7.40 0.41
C LYS A 18 -5.62 6.63 -0.23
N CYS A 19 -5.03 5.66 0.47
CA CYS A 19 -3.87 4.93 -0.03
C CYS A 19 -4.09 4.23 -1.39
N CYS A 20 -5.24 3.57 -1.58
CA CYS A 20 -5.58 2.95 -2.86
C CYS A 20 -6.06 3.96 -3.92
N ARG A 21 -6.60 5.11 -3.49
CA ARG A 21 -7.08 6.16 -4.39
C ARG A 21 -5.94 6.95 -5.02
N GLU A 22 -5.03 7.39 -4.17
CA GLU A 22 -3.94 8.26 -4.57
C GLU A 22 -2.80 7.46 -5.19
N TYR A 23 -2.43 6.30 -4.62
CA TYR A 23 -1.25 5.56 -5.05
C TYR A 23 -1.59 4.28 -5.82
N THR A 24 -0.68 3.85 -6.68
CA THR A 24 -0.65 2.46 -7.14
C THR A 24 0.10 1.64 -6.09
N VAL A 25 -0.62 0.78 -5.38
CA VAL A 25 -0.08 0.10 -4.20
C VAL A 25 1.01 -0.88 -4.63
N ARG A 26 2.26 -0.54 -4.32
CA ARG A 26 3.42 -1.41 -4.54
C ARG A 26 3.47 -2.50 -3.47
N LEU A 27 3.81 -3.70 -3.91
CA LEU A 27 4.00 -4.88 -3.08
C LEU A 27 5.48 -5.25 -3.04
N ASN A 28 5.94 -5.76 -1.90
CA ASN A 28 7.17 -6.56 -1.88
C ASN A 28 6.89 -7.98 -2.41
N PHE A 29 7.96 -8.73 -2.67
CA PHE A 29 7.85 -10.08 -3.24
C PHE A 29 6.97 -11.03 -2.39
N TYR A 30 7.12 -11.01 -1.06
CA TYR A 30 6.35 -11.85 -0.15
C TYR A 30 4.87 -11.45 -0.06
N GLU A 31 4.55 -10.16 -0.17
CA GLU A 31 3.18 -9.66 -0.27
C GLU A 31 2.54 -10.07 -1.60
N TYR A 32 3.29 -9.97 -2.69
CA TYR A 32 2.87 -10.42 -4.00
C TYR A 32 2.52 -11.91 -3.99
N LEU A 33 3.42 -12.77 -3.50
CA LEU A 33 3.16 -14.22 -3.42
C LEU A 33 1.91 -14.55 -2.59
N ARG A 34 1.69 -13.85 -1.47
CA ARG A 34 0.50 -14.05 -0.63
C ARG A 34 -0.80 -13.65 -1.31
N LEU A 35 -0.76 -12.64 -2.18
CA LEU A 35 -1.93 -12.14 -2.89
C LEU A 35 -2.06 -12.69 -4.31
N LYS A 36 -1.07 -13.43 -4.82
CA LYS A 36 -1.01 -13.93 -6.20
C LYS A 36 -2.26 -14.73 -6.58
N ASN A 37 -2.71 -15.60 -5.68
CA ASN A 37 -3.88 -16.47 -5.89
C ASN A 37 -5.20 -15.71 -5.96
N THR A 38 -5.23 -14.42 -5.59
CA THR A 38 -6.44 -13.60 -5.72
C THR A 38 -6.70 -13.12 -7.15
N GLY A 39 -5.70 -13.21 -8.04
CA GLY A 39 -5.79 -12.66 -9.41
C GLY A 39 -5.77 -11.12 -9.50
N PHE A 40 -5.72 -10.44 -8.35
CA PHE A 40 -5.80 -8.98 -8.22
C PHE A 40 -4.45 -8.27 -8.08
N VAL A 41 -3.36 -8.99 -8.35
CA VAL A 41 -2.01 -8.43 -8.37
C VAL A 41 -1.41 -8.53 -9.77
N GLU A 42 -0.49 -7.65 -10.07
CA GLU A 42 0.20 -7.59 -11.37
C GLU A 42 1.70 -7.36 -11.18
N GLU A 43 2.46 -7.80 -12.16
CA GLU A 43 3.88 -7.51 -12.29
C GLU A 43 4.09 -6.54 -13.46
N LYS A 44 4.82 -5.46 -13.21
CA LYS A 44 5.13 -4.43 -14.20
C LYS A 44 6.58 -3.98 -14.03
N ALA A 45 7.39 -4.13 -15.09
CA ALA A 45 8.81 -3.76 -15.10
C ALA A 45 9.60 -4.33 -13.89
N GLY A 46 9.42 -5.63 -13.60
CA GLY A 46 10.09 -6.33 -12.49
C GLY A 46 9.64 -5.89 -11.09
N LYS A 47 8.51 -5.19 -10.98
CA LYS A 47 7.93 -4.71 -9.72
C LYS A 47 6.50 -5.22 -9.58
N TYR A 48 6.05 -5.42 -8.34
CA TYR A 48 4.75 -5.99 -8.04
C TYR A 48 3.77 -4.94 -7.52
N TYR A 49 2.53 -5.02 -7.96
CA TYR A 49 1.47 -4.05 -7.62
C TYR A 49 0.14 -4.74 -7.39
N ILE A 50 -0.75 -4.08 -6.64
CA ILE A 50 -2.18 -4.41 -6.67
C ILE A 50 -2.78 -3.73 -7.89
N LYS A 51 -3.57 -4.50 -8.67
CA LYS A 51 -4.30 -3.99 -9.83
C LYS A 51 -5.25 -2.86 -9.41
N LYS A 52 -5.36 -1.84 -10.26
CA LYS A 52 -6.29 -0.73 -10.05
C LYS A 52 -7.56 -0.93 -10.89
N PHE A 53 -8.72 -0.78 -10.26
CA PHE A 53 -10.02 -0.70 -10.92
C PHE A 53 -10.49 0.75 -10.83
N GLY A 54 -10.16 1.53 -11.86
CA GLY A 54 -10.33 2.99 -11.85
C GLY A 54 -9.45 3.63 -10.75
N LYS A 55 -10.10 4.26 -9.76
CA LYS A 55 -9.43 4.89 -8.61
C LYS A 55 -9.40 4.00 -7.37
N MET A 56 -9.90 2.78 -7.43
CA MET A 56 -9.95 1.91 -6.24
C MET A 56 -9.11 0.65 -6.44
N CYS A 57 -8.66 0.08 -5.34
CA CYS A 57 -8.12 -1.28 -5.34
C CYS A 57 -9.28 -2.27 -5.12
N PRO A 58 -9.19 -3.51 -5.62
CA PRO A 58 -10.26 -4.51 -5.53
C PRO A 58 -10.57 -4.92 -4.07
N PHE A 59 -9.67 -4.64 -3.14
CA PHE A 59 -9.84 -4.92 -1.72
C PHE A 59 -10.43 -3.75 -0.92
N GLN A 60 -10.94 -2.70 -1.57
CA GLN A 60 -11.49 -1.52 -0.92
C GLN A 60 -13.01 -1.52 -0.98
N THR A 61 -13.64 -1.43 0.19
CA THR A 61 -15.09 -1.25 0.35
C THR A 61 -15.33 0.07 1.07
N GLY A 62 -15.82 1.08 0.34
CA GLY A 62 -15.91 2.45 0.84
C GLY A 62 -14.51 3.01 1.18
N ASN A 63 -14.25 3.29 2.46
CA ASN A 63 -12.94 3.71 2.96
C ASN A 63 -12.15 2.58 3.66
N TYR A 64 -12.77 1.41 3.83
CA TYR A 64 -12.19 0.28 4.52
C TYR A 64 -11.42 -0.62 3.55
N CYS A 65 -10.37 -1.25 4.08
CA CYS A 65 -9.59 -2.26 3.37
C CYS A 65 -9.98 -3.64 3.88
N MET A 66 -10.31 -4.57 3.00
CA MET A 66 -10.59 -5.96 3.36
C MET A 66 -9.31 -6.71 3.75
N LEU A 67 -8.15 -6.29 3.21
CA LEU A 67 -6.86 -6.81 3.64
C LEU A 67 -6.51 -6.20 5.01
N GLN A 68 -6.57 -7.02 6.04
CA GLN A 68 -6.26 -6.63 7.42
C GLN A 68 -5.05 -7.38 7.97
N LYS A 69 -4.51 -6.89 9.09
CA LYS A 69 -3.39 -7.50 9.84
C LYS A 69 -2.17 -7.80 8.93
N LYS A 70 -1.88 -9.09 8.68
CA LYS A 70 -0.71 -9.56 7.93
C LYS A 70 -0.84 -9.38 6.42
N ASN A 71 -2.07 -9.34 5.89
CA ASN A 71 -2.31 -9.27 4.44
C ASN A 71 -2.33 -7.83 3.92
N LYS A 72 -2.49 -6.85 4.82
CA LYS A 72 -2.42 -5.45 4.44
C LYS A 72 -0.98 -5.09 4.02
N PRO A 73 -0.76 -4.60 2.80
CA PRO A 73 0.57 -4.26 2.32
C PRO A 73 1.25 -3.18 3.16
N MET A 74 2.57 -3.24 3.26
CA MET A 74 3.38 -2.23 3.94
C MET A 74 3.21 -0.84 3.33
N ALA A 75 3.12 -0.74 2.00
CA ALA A 75 2.83 0.53 1.33
C ALA A 75 1.51 1.16 1.82
N CYS A 76 0.47 0.35 2.05
CA CYS A 76 -0.81 0.83 2.59
C CYS A 76 -0.75 1.18 4.09
N LYS A 77 0.13 0.55 4.87
CA LYS A 77 0.33 0.87 6.29
C LYS A 77 1.13 2.15 6.48
N LEU A 78 2.09 2.40 5.59
CA LEU A 78 3.00 3.54 5.65
C LEU A 78 2.50 4.76 4.87
N PHE A 79 1.47 4.63 4.04
CA PHE A 79 0.86 5.74 3.30
C PHE A 79 0.66 6.96 4.21
N PRO A 80 1.15 8.16 3.83
CA PRO A 80 1.58 8.54 2.47
C PRO A 80 3.09 8.40 2.19
N PHE A 81 3.85 7.78 3.09
CA PHE A 81 5.30 7.66 2.95
C PHE A 81 5.73 6.50 2.05
N ILE A 82 6.82 6.73 1.31
CA ILE A 82 7.53 5.71 0.55
C ILE A 82 8.93 5.59 1.14
N ILE A 83 9.29 4.39 1.57
CA ILE A 83 10.64 4.11 2.07
C ILE A 83 11.48 3.69 0.87
N LEU A 84 12.51 4.49 0.58
CA LEU A 84 13.48 4.24 -0.48
C LEU A 84 14.83 3.94 0.15
N LYS A 85 15.63 3.09 -0.51
CA LYS A 85 17.05 2.98 -0.15
C LYS A 85 17.78 4.25 -0.58
N LYS A 86 18.86 4.57 0.14
CA LYS A 86 19.72 5.71 -0.21
C LYS A 86 20.19 5.56 -1.66
N GLY A 87 19.89 6.56 -2.50
CA GLY A 87 20.26 6.60 -3.92
C GLY A 87 19.19 6.12 -4.90
N GLU A 88 18.08 5.55 -4.43
CA GLU A 88 16.91 5.31 -5.28
C GLU A 88 16.17 6.63 -5.54
N LYS A 89 15.90 6.95 -6.81
CA LYS A 89 15.11 8.10 -7.24
C LYS A 89 13.67 7.71 -7.52
#